data_AF-A0A7S3Z6H0-F1
#
_entry.id   AF-A0A7S3Z6H0-F1
#
_cell.length_a   1.000
_cell.length_b   1.000
_cell.length_c   1.000
_cell.angle_alpha   90.00
_cell.angle_beta   90.00
_cell.angle_gamma   90.00
#
_symmetry.space_group_name_H-M   'P 1'
#
loop_
_entity.id
_entity.type
_entity.pdbx_description
1 polymer ?
#
loop_
_entity_poly.entity_id
_entity_poly.type
_entity_poly.pdbx_seq_one_letter_code
_entity_poly.pdbx_strand_id
1 'polypeptide(L)'
;MSALKTAVKQLTEAGGCTPEEAGEAVKEIMSGEGNPLLTASFLTALRWDKCTPEIVSAVAKSMRDYALPCKPELKKDEVLVDVVGTGGDGFDTFNVSTCASIVLAAAGAKVLKHGNRSNASKCGSADILEAMGANLMVDGAQASKVMEECGFCFLFAQKFHPSMKHVAKVRRAMGVRTIFNILGPLTNPARPTVQLTGVFSKNLGPLYIQVMKASGMKRAMVVHSKEGLDELSIAGPTYAWILDDGKITEKTVSPPDFGLPCHSLDKVAGKEPTKNMRTFQEIMEGKKGPCMDFVLLNASCALWVAGLAPDFKQATEKARNAIESGKAKKVLEDYIKLSNTVAGIAYPKQEKKEEKSILHTIADHRLAVVKDLSAKVPFPMVTVNSLGTPAINVLNRIEVGKMGRGKIPDIVALMAEIKRASPSKGDINIGVDVVRQALIYAKSGASVISVLTEPKWFKGTIKDLRAVKEATMTLENPPCVLLKDFVVDEYQILEARMNGADLVLLIVTLLPLNKLKHFIHVSRSLGMEPLVECAREDEVKTALAAGAKFIGINNRNLKTFHVDMDTTGRLAKMIPKEVKLAALSGIKTRADVEKFYDVGAAAVLVGETLMRAKDPADTIVKLVAGKE
;
A
#
# COMPACT_ATOMS: atom_id res chain seq x y z
N MET A 1 37.47 3.89 25.17
CA MET A 1 36.95 5.16 25.72
C MET A 1 35.76 5.56 24.84
N SER A 2 34.61 5.94 25.39
CA SER A 2 33.41 6.27 24.58
C SER A 2 33.68 7.53 23.75
N ALA A 3 33.58 7.43 22.43
CA ALA A 3 33.72 8.54 21.50
C ALA A 3 32.61 9.57 21.72
N LEU A 4 31.39 9.10 22.00
CA LEU A 4 30.25 9.94 22.35
C LEU A 4 30.51 10.77 23.61
N LYS A 5 31.09 10.15 24.65
CA LYS A 5 31.49 10.88 25.89
C LYS A 5 32.56 11.93 25.60
N THR A 6 33.55 11.60 24.77
CA THR A 6 34.59 12.56 24.35
C THR A 6 33.98 13.74 23.59
N ALA A 7 33.13 13.48 22.59
CA ALA A 7 32.49 14.52 21.81
C ALA A 7 31.59 15.43 22.67
N VAL A 8 30.83 14.87 23.63
CA VAL A 8 30.05 15.67 24.57
C VAL A 8 30.96 16.56 25.42
N LYS A 9 32.08 16.04 25.94
CA LYS A 9 33.05 16.83 26.70
C LYS A 9 33.59 18.00 25.87
N GLN A 10 34.02 17.73 24.64
CA GLN A 10 34.55 18.78 23.75
C GLN A 10 33.52 19.84 23.39
N LEU A 11 32.27 19.44 23.14
CA LEU A 11 31.17 20.39 22.87
C LEU A 11 30.80 21.26 24.07
N THR A 12 31.09 20.81 25.29
CA THR A 12 30.88 21.60 26.51
C THR A 12 32.08 22.48 26.88
N GLU A 13 33.25 22.22 26.31
CA GLU A 13 34.47 23.02 26.47
C GLU A 13 34.58 24.04 25.32
N ALA A 14 35.34 25.12 25.50
CA ALA A 14 35.38 26.25 24.55
C ALA A 14 35.94 25.90 23.15
N GLY A 15 36.52 24.70 22.97
CA GLY A 15 37.16 24.25 21.72
C GLY A 15 36.21 23.69 20.66
N GLY A 16 34.98 23.27 21.04
CA GLY A 16 34.08 22.58 20.12
C GLY A 16 34.59 21.19 19.72
N CYS A 17 33.79 20.45 18.94
CA CYS A 17 34.09 19.08 18.53
C CYS A 17 34.60 19.04 17.09
N THR A 18 35.63 18.24 16.83
CA THR A 18 36.19 18.08 15.48
C THR A 18 35.25 17.26 14.57
N PRO A 19 35.39 17.35 13.23
CA PRO A 19 34.63 16.49 12.31
C PRO A 19 34.82 15.00 12.60
N GLU A 20 36.04 14.58 12.94
CA GLU A 20 36.36 13.19 13.28
C GLU A 20 35.64 12.75 14.55
N GLU A 21 35.70 13.56 15.61
CA GLU A 21 35.03 13.28 16.88
C GLU A 21 33.51 13.21 16.71
N ALA A 22 32.92 14.15 15.95
CA ALA A 22 31.49 14.14 15.64
C ALA A 22 31.10 12.90 14.83
N GLY A 23 31.95 12.52 13.87
CA GLY A 23 31.79 11.32 13.05
C GLY A 23 31.80 10.04 13.89
N GLU A 24 32.79 9.88 14.77
CA GLU A 24 32.92 8.71 15.67
C GLU A 24 31.79 8.64 16.70
N ALA A 25 31.36 9.79 17.26
CA ALA A 25 30.20 9.85 18.15
C ALA A 25 28.92 9.36 17.45
N VAL A 26 28.72 9.73 16.17
CA VAL A 26 27.58 9.24 15.39
C VAL A 26 27.71 7.75 15.07
N LYS A 27 28.91 7.22 14.82
CA LYS A 27 29.11 5.77 14.65
C LYS A 27 28.73 4.99 15.91
N GLU A 28 29.13 5.46 17.09
CA GLU A 28 28.74 4.87 18.39
C GLU A 28 27.22 4.91 18.61
N ILE A 29 26.54 5.98 18.18
CA ILE A 29 25.07 6.04 18.20
C ILE A 29 24.46 5.04 17.20
N MET A 30 25.00 4.94 15.98
CA MET A 30 24.48 4.07 14.92
C MET A 30 24.76 2.58 15.15
N SER A 31 25.80 2.21 15.92
CA SER A 31 26.08 0.84 16.36
C SER A 31 25.13 0.37 17.47
N GLY A 32 24.45 1.29 18.14
CA GLY A 32 23.57 1.02 19.28
C GLY A 32 24.29 0.95 20.62
N GLU A 33 25.58 1.30 20.66
CA GLU A 33 26.40 1.36 21.88
C GLU A 33 26.26 2.71 22.61
N GLY A 34 25.75 3.73 21.93
CA GLY A 34 25.57 5.07 22.48
C GLY A 34 24.62 5.12 23.67
N ASN A 35 25.10 5.67 24.79
CA ASN A 35 24.27 5.92 25.96
C ASN A 35 23.16 6.96 25.64
N PRO A 36 21.88 6.72 25.99
CA PRO A 36 20.79 7.64 25.66
C PRO A 36 20.92 9.05 26.24
N LEU A 37 21.47 9.20 27.45
CA LEU A 37 21.67 10.51 28.09
C LEU A 37 22.78 11.27 27.38
N LEU A 38 23.91 10.62 27.10
CA LEU A 38 24.99 11.24 26.33
C LEU A 38 24.56 11.56 24.89
N THR A 39 23.70 10.74 24.29
CA THR A 39 23.13 11.01 22.96
C THR A 39 22.26 12.27 23.00
N ALA A 40 21.40 12.42 24.01
CA ALA A 40 20.59 13.63 24.18
C ALA A 40 21.47 14.88 24.39
N SER A 41 22.51 14.77 25.22
CA SER A 41 23.48 15.85 25.44
C SER A 41 24.23 16.23 24.17
N PHE A 42 24.72 15.23 23.42
CA PHE A 42 25.41 15.44 22.15
C PHE A 42 24.52 16.15 21.13
N LEU A 43 23.28 15.70 20.96
CA LEU A 43 22.32 16.31 20.04
C LEU A 43 21.90 17.73 20.44
N THR A 44 21.87 18.01 21.74
CA THR A 44 21.55 19.34 22.27
C THR A 44 22.72 20.30 22.08
N ALA A 45 23.96 19.83 22.26
CA ALA A 45 25.15 20.65 22.13
C ALA A 45 25.53 20.86 20.65
N LEU A 46 25.42 19.82 19.81
CA LEU A 46 25.65 19.86 18.37
C LEU A 46 24.39 20.29 17.61
N ARG A 47 23.92 21.51 17.88
CA ARG A 47 22.84 22.10 17.09
C ARG A 47 23.32 22.42 15.67
N TRP A 48 22.42 22.25 14.70
CA TRP A 48 22.72 22.44 13.28
C TRP A 48 23.23 23.85 12.94
N ASP A 49 22.78 24.87 13.66
CA ASP A 49 23.16 26.27 13.46
C ASP A 49 24.57 26.61 13.98
N LYS A 50 25.22 25.66 14.65
CA LYS A 50 26.61 25.75 15.11
C LYS A 50 27.55 24.79 14.38
N CYS A 51 27.03 24.03 13.40
CA CYS A 51 27.81 23.03 12.68
C CYS A 51 28.53 23.66 11.49
N THR A 52 29.81 23.33 11.32
CA THR A 52 30.55 23.66 10.09
C THR A 52 30.22 22.64 8.98
N PRO A 53 30.49 22.98 7.69
CA PRO A 53 30.30 22.04 6.59
C PRO A 53 31.06 20.72 6.79
N GLU A 54 32.24 20.76 7.40
CA GLU A 54 33.09 19.59 7.64
C GLU A 54 32.44 18.66 8.67
N ILE A 55 31.89 19.20 9.76
CA ILE A 55 31.17 18.41 10.78
C ILE A 55 29.93 17.76 10.17
N VAL A 56 29.10 18.52 9.45
CA VAL A 56 27.89 17.97 8.80
C VAL A 56 28.27 16.89 7.79
N SER A 57 29.35 17.10 7.02
CA SER A 57 29.87 16.11 6.06
C SER A 57 30.32 14.82 6.74
N ALA A 58 31.06 14.92 7.86
CA ALA A 58 31.53 13.78 8.63
C ALA A 58 30.37 13.00 9.25
N VAL A 59 29.39 13.68 9.83
CA VAL A 59 28.18 13.07 10.40
C VAL A 59 27.34 12.40 9.31
N ALA A 60 27.12 13.06 8.17
CA ALA A 60 26.39 12.49 7.04
C ALA A 60 27.12 11.27 6.46
N LYS A 61 28.46 11.30 6.39
CA LYS A 61 29.28 10.15 6.00
C LYS A 61 29.09 8.99 6.96
N SER A 62 29.21 9.20 8.27
CA SER A 62 28.96 8.15 9.27
C SER A 62 27.55 7.55 9.14
N MET A 63 26.52 8.37 8.90
CA MET A 63 25.17 7.85 8.67
C MET A 63 25.04 7.02 7.38
N ARG A 64 25.73 7.41 6.29
CA ARG A 64 25.76 6.64 5.04
C ARG A 64 26.51 5.32 5.18
N ASP A 65 27.55 5.28 6.00
CA ASP A 65 28.34 4.06 6.21
C ASP A 65 27.55 2.97 6.98
N TYR A 66 26.53 3.35 7.74
CA TYR A 66 25.57 2.45 8.41
C TYR A 66 24.26 2.26 7.62
N ALA A 67 24.13 2.86 6.44
CA ALA A 67 22.97 2.65 5.57
C ALA A 67 23.08 1.30 4.86
N LEU A 68 21.94 0.69 4.53
CA LEU A 68 21.92 -0.45 3.63
C LEU A 68 22.45 0.00 2.25
N PRO A 69 23.41 -0.72 1.65
CA PRO A 69 24.02 -0.29 0.41
C PRO A 69 23.03 -0.35 -0.74
N CYS A 70 22.98 0.71 -1.56
CA CYS A 70 22.32 0.72 -2.87
C CYS A 70 23.36 1.25 -3.86
N LYS A 71 23.71 0.45 -4.86
CA LYS A 71 24.76 0.78 -5.83
C LYS A 71 24.20 0.48 -7.22
N PRO A 72 23.59 1.46 -7.90
CA PRO A 72 23.10 1.23 -9.25
C PRO A 72 24.24 1.21 -10.26
N GLU A 73 24.04 0.46 -11.34
CA GLU A 73 24.90 0.54 -12.52
C GLU A 73 24.41 1.68 -13.41
N LEU A 74 25.31 2.60 -13.76
CA LEU A 74 25.04 3.74 -14.64
C LEU A 74 25.86 3.59 -15.91
N LYS A 75 25.24 3.89 -17.06
CA LYS A 75 25.98 4.04 -18.32
C LYS A 75 26.84 5.31 -18.28
N LYS A 76 27.84 5.38 -19.15
CA LYS A 76 28.83 6.48 -19.19
C LYS A 76 28.22 7.89 -19.20
N ASP A 77 27.08 8.05 -19.88
CA ASP A 77 26.41 9.35 -20.06
C ASP A 77 25.20 9.53 -19.13
N GLU A 78 24.91 8.56 -18.25
CA GLU A 78 23.81 8.63 -17.30
C GLU A 78 24.24 9.32 -16.01
N VAL A 79 23.33 10.10 -15.43
CA VAL A 79 23.54 10.80 -14.16
C VAL A 79 22.49 10.38 -13.15
N LEU A 80 22.94 10.04 -11.94
CA LEU A 80 22.06 9.70 -10.83
C LEU A 80 21.66 10.98 -10.08
N VAL A 81 20.36 11.21 -10.02
CA VAL A 81 19.74 12.41 -9.46
C VAL A 81 18.89 12.08 -8.24
N ASP A 82 18.88 12.98 -7.27
CA ASP A 82 17.90 13.00 -6.19
C ASP A 82 17.24 14.39 -6.10
N VAL A 83 15.96 14.42 -5.75
CA VAL A 83 15.16 15.64 -5.55
C VAL A 83 14.47 15.51 -4.20
N VAL A 84 14.91 16.28 -3.21
CA VAL A 84 14.53 16.03 -1.81
C VAL A 84 14.61 17.29 -0.97
N GLY A 85 13.67 17.47 -0.06
CA GLY A 85 13.66 18.57 0.90
C GLY A 85 14.11 18.13 2.29
N THR A 86 14.52 19.09 3.12
CA THR A 86 14.73 18.87 4.57
C THR A 86 13.42 18.57 5.33
N GLY A 87 12.28 18.98 4.75
CA GLY A 87 10.97 19.03 5.39
C GLY A 87 10.87 20.09 6.48
N GLY A 88 9.67 20.22 7.05
CA GLY A 88 9.44 21.08 8.22
C GLY A 88 9.34 22.58 7.90
N ASP A 89 8.93 22.92 6.67
CA ASP A 89 8.59 24.26 6.22
C ASP A 89 7.23 24.75 6.76
N GLY A 90 6.34 23.84 7.14
CA GLY A 90 5.05 24.14 7.76
C GLY A 90 3.92 24.53 6.79
N PHE A 91 4.15 24.41 5.48
CA PHE A 91 3.18 24.83 4.45
C PHE A 91 2.27 23.70 3.94
N ASP A 92 2.58 22.44 4.28
CA ASP A 92 1.80 21.26 3.89
C ASP A 92 1.41 21.26 2.40
N THR A 93 2.34 21.59 1.52
CA THR A 93 2.07 21.64 0.07
C THR A 93 1.87 20.25 -0.53
N PHE A 94 1.31 20.19 -1.75
CA PHE A 94 1.27 18.96 -2.55
C PHE A 94 2.68 18.36 -2.65
N ASN A 95 2.81 17.01 -2.63
CA ASN A 95 4.08 16.27 -2.67
C ASN A 95 4.84 16.44 -4.00
N VAL A 96 5.28 17.66 -4.28
CA VAL A 96 5.80 18.10 -5.57
C VAL A 96 7.09 17.40 -5.92
N SER A 97 8.04 17.24 -4.99
CA SER A 97 9.31 16.59 -5.27
C SER A 97 9.15 15.12 -5.64
N THR A 98 8.11 14.42 -5.19
CA THR A 98 7.85 13.02 -5.61
C THR A 98 7.33 12.98 -7.04
N CYS A 99 6.35 13.83 -7.35
CA CYS A 99 5.79 13.94 -8.69
C CYS A 99 6.85 14.41 -9.70
N ALA A 100 7.64 15.42 -9.33
CA ALA A 100 8.75 15.95 -10.12
C ALA A 100 9.83 14.89 -10.38
N SER A 101 10.16 14.03 -9.41
CA SER A 101 11.12 12.93 -9.62
C SER A 101 10.68 11.94 -10.71
N ILE A 102 9.39 11.63 -10.81
CA ILE A 102 8.86 10.74 -11.85
C ILE A 102 8.91 11.42 -13.22
N VAL A 103 8.53 12.71 -13.28
CA VAL A 103 8.64 13.51 -14.51
C VAL A 103 10.09 13.62 -14.97
N LEU A 104 11.01 13.85 -14.03
CA LEU A 104 12.46 13.92 -14.26
C LEU A 104 13.00 12.60 -14.85
N ALA A 105 12.59 11.46 -14.29
CA ALA A 105 12.95 10.13 -14.82
C ALA A 105 12.39 9.91 -16.24
N ALA A 106 11.13 10.28 -16.47
CA ALA A 106 10.51 10.20 -17.80
C ALA A 106 11.15 11.13 -18.84
N ALA A 107 11.80 12.21 -18.39
CA ALA A 107 12.58 13.12 -19.21
C ALA A 107 14.06 12.69 -19.40
N GLY A 108 14.42 11.49 -18.94
CA GLY A 108 15.70 10.82 -19.25
C GLY A 108 16.73 10.79 -18.13
N ALA A 109 16.39 11.23 -16.92
CA ALA A 109 17.29 11.10 -15.76
C ALA A 109 17.20 9.71 -15.12
N LYS A 110 18.24 9.31 -14.39
CA LYS A 110 18.20 8.17 -13.46
C LYS A 110 17.96 8.70 -12.06
N VAL A 111 16.86 8.30 -11.42
CA VAL A 111 16.42 8.90 -10.16
C VAL A 111 16.31 7.86 -9.06
N LEU A 112 17.12 8.00 -8.01
CA LEU A 112 16.97 7.29 -6.75
C LEU A 112 16.56 8.29 -5.67
N LYS A 113 15.25 8.48 -5.53
CA LYS A 113 14.70 9.48 -4.61
C LYS A 113 14.80 8.96 -3.18
N HIS A 114 15.54 9.64 -2.32
CA HIS A 114 15.52 9.34 -0.89
C HIS A 114 14.35 10.05 -0.22
N GLY A 115 13.59 9.34 0.61
CA GLY A 115 12.43 9.95 1.28
C GLY A 115 11.90 9.14 2.44
N ASN A 116 11.01 9.76 3.20
CA ASN A 116 10.40 9.18 4.39
C ASN A 116 8.89 9.43 4.42
N ARG A 117 8.21 8.83 5.41
CA ARG A 117 6.86 9.22 5.79
C ARG A 117 6.86 10.63 6.37
N SER A 118 5.74 11.31 6.26
CA SER A 118 5.57 12.61 6.90
C SER A 118 5.55 12.48 8.43
N ASN A 119 6.21 13.43 9.11
CA ASN A 119 6.09 13.63 10.56
C ASN A 119 5.27 14.89 10.92
N ALA A 120 4.89 15.70 9.92
CA ALA A 120 4.32 17.05 10.12
C ALA A 120 3.20 17.40 9.14
N SER A 121 3.33 17.00 7.86
CA SER A 121 2.30 17.21 6.82
C SER A 121 1.24 16.11 6.77
N LYS A 122 0.08 16.45 6.18
CA LYS A 122 -1.07 15.55 6.00
C LYS A 122 -0.78 14.31 5.13
N CYS A 123 0.24 14.34 4.28
CA CYS A 123 0.60 13.24 3.39
C CYS A 123 2.09 13.33 3.01
N GLY A 124 2.87 12.29 3.30
CA GLY A 124 4.27 12.19 2.88
C GLY A 124 4.46 11.47 1.54
N SER A 125 5.68 11.55 1.01
CA SER A 125 6.07 10.90 -0.25
C SER A 125 5.93 9.38 -0.22
N ALA A 126 6.23 8.75 0.92
CA ALA A 126 6.02 7.32 1.11
C ALA A 126 4.52 6.96 1.13
N ASP A 127 3.70 7.77 1.80
CA ASP A 127 2.28 7.49 2.00
C ASP A 127 1.50 7.52 0.67
N ILE A 128 1.82 8.48 -0.21
CA ILE A 128 1.19 8.58 -1.53
C ILE A 128 1.62 7.47 -2.49
N LEU A 129 2.90 7.07 -2.47
CA LEU A 129 3.40 5.99 -3.34
C LEU A 129 2.84 4.62 -2.91
N GLU A 130 2.73 4.35 -1.60
CA GLU A 130 2.06 3.14 -1.10
C GLU A 130 0.58 3.13 -1.42
N ALA A 131 -0.11 4.27 -1.31
CA ALA A 131 -1.52 4.38 -1.68
C ALA A 131 -1.75 4.07 -3.18
N MET A 132 -0.77 4.37 -4.04
CA MET A 132 -0.78 3.98 -5.45
C MET A 132 -0.37 2.52 -5.71
N GLY A 133 0.06 1.79 -4.68
CA GLY A 133 0.41 0.36 -4.77
C GLY A 133 1.90 0.06 -4.96
N ALA A 134 2.79 1.05 -4.82
CA ALA A 134 4.23 0.80 -4.88
C ALA A 134 4.73 0.04 -3.64
N ASN A 135 5.67 -0.88 -3.83
CA ASN A 135 6.33 -1.56 -2.73
C ASN A 135 7.59 -0.79 -2.30
N LEU A 136 7.54 -0.19 -1.10
CA LEU A 136 8.65 0.60 -0.56
C LEU A 136 9.72 -0.23 0.19
N MET A 137 9.48 -1.54 0.37
CA MET A 137 10.32 -2.41 1.20
C MET A 137 11.43 -3.14 0.42
N VAL A 138 11.69 -2.69 -0.81
CA VAL A 138 12.80 -3.18 -1.64
C VAL A 138 14.14 -2.99 -0.94
N ASP A 139 15.06 -3.93 -1.13
CA ASP A 139 16.46 -3.77 -0.73
C ASP A 139 17.25 -2.95 -1.78
N GLY A 140 18.53 -2.71 -1.51
CA GLY A 140 19.35 -1.87 -2.38
C GLY A 140 19.64 -2.45 -3.76
N ALA A 141 19.76 -3.78 -3.90
CA ALA A 141 19.97 -4.42 -5.20
C ALA A 141 18.68 -4.37 -6.04
N GLN A 142 17.55 -4.61 -5.38
CA GLN A 142 16.22 -4.48 -5.96
C GLN A 142 15.94 -3.04 -6.40
N ALA A 143 16.25 -2.04 -5.57
CA ALA A 143 16.07 -0.64 -5.90
C ALA A 143 16.93 -0.19 -7.08
N SER A 144 18.21 -0.62 -7.14
CA SER A 144 19.08 -0.40 -8.29
C SER A 144 18.44 -0.91 -9.57
N LYS A 145 18.00 -2.17 -9.57
CA LYS A 145 17.39 -2.82 -10.74
C LYS A 145 16.12 -2.11 -11.21
N VAL A 146 15.23 -1.75 -10.28
CA VAL A 146 13.99 -1.02 -10.62
C VAL A 146 14.32 0.30 -11.31
N MET A 147 15.28 1.05 -10.77
CA MET A 147 15.70 2.33 -11.34
C MET A 147 16.41 2.16 -12.69
N GLU A 148 17.25 1.14 -12.85
CA GLU A 148 17.92 0.82 -14.12
C GLU A 148 16.88 0.57 -15.24
N GLU A 149 15.81 -0.15 -14.92
CA GLU A 149 14.75 -0.53 -15.87
C GLU A 149 13.79 0.62 -16.22
N CYS A 150 13.20 1.33 -15.24
CA CYS A 150 12.20 2.37 -15.52
C CYS A 150 12.68 3.82 -15.30
N GLY A 151 13.92 4.00 -14.83
CA GLY A 151 14.53 5.31 -14.57
C GLY A 151 14.23 5.89 -13.18
N PHE A 152 13.36 5.27 -12.38
CA PHE A 152 12.96 5.79 -11.07
C PHE A 152 12.85 4.68 -10.02
N CYS A 153 13.40 4.91 -8.83
CA CYS A 153 13.02 4.15 -7.63
C CYS A 153 13.04 5.04 -6.39
N PHE A 154 12.17 4.73 -5.43
CA PHE A 154 12.12 5.40 -4.12
C PHE A 154 12.87 4.59 -3.07
N LEU A 155 13.84 5.24 -2.41
CA LEU A 155 14.59 4.68 -1.29
C LEU A 155 13.93 5.11 0.02
N PHE A 156 13.22 4.17 0.66
CA PHE A 156 12.52 4.46 1.90
C PHE A 156 13.48 4.54 3.09
N ALA A 157 13.60 5.72 3.69
CA ALA A 157 14.59 6.01 4.74
C ALA A 157 14.53 5.03 5.93
N GLN A 158 13.34 4.58 6.34
CA GLN A 158 13.21 3.61 7.45
C GLN A 158 13.76 2.22 7.11
N LYS A 159 13.69 1.83 5.83
CA LYS A 159 14.28 0.58 5.33
C LYS A 159 15.80 0.71 5.21
N PHE A 160 16.27 1.82 4.64
CA PHE A 160 17.68 2.00 4.30
C PHE A 160 18.56 2.52 5.44
N HIS A 161 17.98 3.11 6.48
CA HIS A 161 18.71 3.53 7.68
C HIS A 161 18.21 2.80 8.94
N PRO A 162 18.36 1.47 9.05
CA PRO A 162 17.84 0.70 10.17
C PRO A 162 18.46 1.11 11.52
N SER A 163 19.71 1.59 11.52
CA SER A 163 20.40 2.12 12.71
C SER A 163 19.73 3.35 13.32
N MET A 164 18.87 4.06 12.58
CA MET A 164 18.11 5.19 13.12
C MET A 164 17.18 4.80 14.29
N LYS A 165 16.85 3.50 14.45
CA LYS A 165 16.09 3.01 15.60
C LYS A 165 16.78 3.31 16.94
N HIS A 166 18.12 3.38 16.97
CA HIS A 166 18.90 3.64 18.18
C HIS A 166 18.73 5.07 18.70
N VAL A 167 18.55 6.04 17.80
CA VAL A 167 18.39 7.46 18.15
C VAL A 167 16.93 7.92 18.14
N ALA A 168 16.01 7.13 17.57
CA ALA A 168 14.61 7.50 17.39
C ALA A 168 13.88 7.82 18.70
N LYS A 169 14.08 7.01 19.76
CA LYS A 169 13.45 7.23 21.07
C LYS A 169 13.94 8.54 21.71
N VAL A 170 15.25 8.79 21.66
CA VAL A 170 15.87 10.01 22.20
C VAL A 170 15.33 11.24 21.48
N ARG A 171 15.33 11.24 20.14
CA ARG A 171 14.79 12.36 19.35
C ARG A 171 13.33 12.66 19.64
N ARG A 172 12.51 11.61 19.79
CA ARG A 172 11.08 11.76 20.13
C ARG A 172 10.90 12.38 21.52
N ALA A 173 11.69 11.94 22.50
CA ALA A 173 11.66 12.49 23.86
C ALA A 173 12.14 13.95 23.92
N MET A 174 13.17 14.28 23.14
CA MET A 174 13.71 15.65 23.07
C MET A 174 12.73 16.64 22.45
N GLY A 175 12.00 16.25 21.39
CA GLY A 175 10.99 17.10 20.75
C GLY A 175 11.52 18.37 20.06
N VAL A 176 12.84 18.57 20.00
CA VAL A 176 13.49 19.75 19.40
C VAL A 176 14.26 19.40 18.12
N ARG A 177 14.47 20.39 17.24
CA ARG A 177 15.26 20.23 16.01
C ARG A 177 16.75 20.07 16.35
N THR A 178 17.40 19.07 15.74
CA THR A 178 18.84 18.80 15.91
C THR A 178 19.51 18.70 14.55
N ILE A 179 20.82 18.42 14.51
CA ILE A 179 21.53 18.12 13.26
C ILE A 179 20.82 17.03 12.43
N PHE A 180 20.16 16.06 13.05
CA PHE A 180 19.43 14.99 12.35
C PHE A 180 18.23 15.48 11.52
N ASN A 181 17.74 16.71 11.74
CA ASN A 181 16.69 17.30 10.91
C ASN A 181 17.21 17.79 9.55
N ILE A 182 18.53 17.97 9.38
CA ILE A 182 19.15 18.41 8.14
C ILE A 182 19.98 17.32 7.45
N LEU A 183 19.95 16.08 7.94
CA LEU A 183 20.76 15.00 7.37
C LEU A 183 20.05 14.19 6.29
N GLY A 184 18.71 14.18 6.25
CA GLY A 184 17.93 13.34 5.33
C GLY A 184 18.36 13.45 3.86
N PRO A 185 18.40 14.67 3.28
CA PRO A 185 18.91 14.89 1.93
C PRO A 185 20.38 14.47 1.72
N LEU A 186 21.20 14.55 2.76
CA LEU A 186 22.64 14.27 2.69
C LEU A 186 22.97 12.78 2.85
N THR A 187 22.02 11.94 3.25
CA THR A 187 22.29 10.54 3.58
C THR A 187 21.74 9.55 2.57
N ASN A 188 21.42 9.97 1.34
CA ASN A 188 20.97 9.06 0.29
C ASN A 188 21.97 7.88 0.12
N PRO A 189 21.54 6.62 0.36
CA PRO A 189 22.42 5.45 0.31
C PRO A 189 23.07 5.22 -1.04
N ALA A 190 22.44 5.71 -2.12
CA ALA A 190 22.91 5.56 -3.48
C ALA A 190 23.93 6.61 -3.92
N ARG A 191 24.21 7.61 -3.07
CA ARG A 191 25.24 8.63 -3.29
C ARG A 191 25.12 9.30 -4.68
N PRO A 192 23.98 9.98 -4.97
CA PRO A 192 23.78 10.67 -6.24
C PRO A 192 24.88 11.72 -6.47
N THR A 193 25.24 11.92 -7.74
CA THR A 193 26.25 12.92 -8.16
C THR A 193 25.61 14.25 -8.58
N VAL A 194 24.28 14.28 -8.61
CA VAL A 194 23.45 15.43 -8.91
C VAL A 194 22.30 15.51 -7.91
N GLN A 195 22.04 16.68 -7.34
CA GLN A 195 20.92 16.83 -6.40
C GLN A 195 20.26 18.21 -6.47
N LEU A 196 18.92 18.22 -6.43
CA LEU A 196 18.13 19.40 -6.10
C LEU A 196 17.65 19.24 -4.65
N THR A 197 18.03 20.16 -3.77
CA THR A 197 17.64 20.10 -2.37
C THR A 197 16.97 21.36 -1.89
N GLY A 198 15.77 21.23 -1.35
CA GLY A 198 15.14 22.32 -0.63
C GLY A 198 15.50 22.33 0.85
N VAL A 199 15.66 23.54 1.40
CA VAL A 199 15.92 23.74 2.84
C VAL A 199 14.85 24.64 3.46
N PHE A 200 14.42 24.31 4.68
CA PHE A 200 13.38 25.09 5.39
C PHE A 200 13.86 26.48 5.86
N SER A 201 15.15 26.78 5.77
CA SER A 201 15.74 28.06 6.22
C SER A 201 16.78 28.55 5.24
N LYS A 202 16.71 29.84 4.89
CA LYS A 202 17.70 30.52 4.04
C LYS A 202 19.13 30.33 4.54
N ASN A 203 19.34 30.34 5.86
CA ASN A 203 20.66 30.22 6.48
C ASN A 203 21.30 28.84 6.26
N LEU A 204 20.51 27.82 5.95
CA LEU A 204 21.03 26.50 5.61
C LEU A 204 21.63 26.45 4.20
N GLY A 205 21.21 27.33 3.29
CA GLY A 205 21.64 27.32 1.88
C GLY A 205 23.15 27.27 1.68
N PRO A 206 23.91 28.25 2.21
CA PRO A 206 25.37 28.27 2.11
C PRO A 206 26.04 27.06 2.78
N LEU A 207 25.55 26.62 3.94
CA LEU A 207 26.07 25.44 4.63
C LEU A 207 25.88 24.18 3.77
N TYR A 208 24.67 23.96 3.26
CA TYR A 208 24.31 22.77 2.50
C TYR A 208 25.11 22.65 1.20
N ILE A 209 25.26 23.75 0.46
CA ILE A 209 25.98 23.70 -0.83
C ILE A 209 27.47 23.41 -0.63
N GLN A 210 28.05 23.89 0.48
CA GLN A 210 29.43 23.56 0.86
C GLN A 210 29.59 22.10 1.28
N VAL A 211 28.64 21.56 2.05
CA VAL A 211 28.61 20.13 2.43
C VAL A 211 28.51 19.24 1.19
N MET A 212 27.66 19.62 0.23
CA MET A 212 27.49 18.93 -1.04
C MET A 212 28.79 18.91 -1.86
N LYS A 213 29.49 20.05 -1.93
CA LYS A 213 30.82 20.14 -2.56
C LYS A 213 31.84 19.26 -1.85
N ALA A 214 31.93 19.34 -0.52
CA ALA A 214 32.85 18.54 0.30
C ALA A 214 32.56 17.02 0.20
N SER A 215 31.30 16.64 -0.02
CA SER A 215 30.88 15.25 -0.23
C SER A 215 31.17 14.73 -1.65
N GLY A 216 31.75 15.55 -2.53
CA GLY A 216 32.15 15.15 -3.88
C GLY A 216 31.05 15.26 -4.94
N MET A 217 29.97 16.00 -4.67
CA MET A 217 28.91 16.20 -5.65
C MET A 217 29.39 17.10 -6.79
N LYS A 218 29.06 16.74 -8.04
CA LYS A 218 29.52 17.49 -9.23
C LYS A 218 28.63 18.68 -9.54
N ARG A 219 27.31 18.47 -9.46
CA ARG A 219 26.31 19.52 -9.68
C ARG A 219 25.24 19.45 -8.63
N ALA A 220 24.86 20.58 -8.08
CA ALA A 220 23.82 20.64 -7.09
C ALA A 220 23.12 21.99 -7.11
N MET A 221 21.88 22.03 -6.67
CA MET A 221 21.20 23.28 -6.38
C MET A 221 20.46 23.15 -5.07
N VAL A 222 20.76 24.05 -4.15
CA VAL A 222 20.04 24.18 -2.88
C VAL A 222 19.08 25.34 -3.02
N VAL A 223 17.82 25.15 -2.63
CA VAL A 223 16.77 26.15 -2.78
C VAL A 223 16.06 26.46 -1.47
N HIS A 224 15.67 27.72 -1.31
CA HIS A 224 14.78 28.17 -0.24
C HIS A 224 13.87 29.23 -0.81
N SER A 225 12.56 29.00 -0.78
CA SER A 225 11.62 30.03 -1.24
C SER A 225 11.63 31.26 -0.33
N LYS A 226 11.21 32.40 -0.87
CA LYS A 226 11.00 33.60 -0.06
C LYS A 226 9.91 33.40 0.99
N GLU A 227 8.91 32.56 0.70
CA GLU A 227 7.81 32.24 1.60
C GLU A 227 8.22 31.29 2.73
N GLY A 228 9.30 30.52 2.57
CA GLY A 228 9.83 29.60 3.59
C GLY A 228 9.73 28.11 3.25
N LEU A 229 9.11 27.76 2.12
CA LEU A 229 9.11 26.41 1.52
C LEU A 229 10.53 25.87 1.31
N ASP A 230 10.65 24.57 1.54
CA ASP A 230 11.80 23.76 1.14
C ASP A 230 11.59 23.14 -0.26
N GLU A 231 11.08 23.96 -1.19
CA GLU A 231 10.88 23.66 -2.62
C GLU A 231 11.01 25.00 -3.40
N LEU A 232 11.06 24.96 -4.74
CA LEU A 232 10.92 26.20 -5.53
C LEU A 232 9.51 26.78 -5.37
N SER A 233 9.38 28.07 -5.09
CA SER A 233 8.06 28.69 -4.94
C SER A 233 7.34 28.87 -6.27
N ILE A 234 6.12 28.35 -6.36
CA ILE A 234 5.22 28.68 -7.47
C ILE A 234 4.59 30.08 -7.32
N ALA A 235 4.68 30.69 -6.14
CA ALA A 235 4.11 32.01 -5.87
C ALA A 235 5.08 33.16 -6.15
N GLY A 236 6.38 32.91 -6.07
CA GLY A 236 7.34 34.00 -6.08
C GLY A 236 8.82 33.61 -6.12
N PRO A 237 9.71 34.53 -5.69
CA PRO A 237 11.14 34.32 -5.73
C PRO A 237 11.64 33.18 -4.84
N THR A 238 12.67 32.49 -5.30
CA THR A 238 13.37 31.41 -4.60
C THR A 238 14.87 31.69 -4.62
N TYR A 239 15.49 31.72 -3.44
CA TYR A 239 16.94 31.82 -3.30
C TYR A 239 17.57 30.48 -3.68
N ALA A 240 18.65 30.52 -4.45
CA ALA A 240 19.32 29.33 -4.94
C ALA A 240 20.84 29.44 -4.82
N TRP A 241 21.44 28.37 -4.30
CA TRP A 241 22.89 28.17 -4.26
C TRP A 241 23.22 27.02 -5.19
N ILE A 242 24.02 27.29 -6.22
CA ILE A 242 24.32 26.35 -7.30
C ILE A 242 25.77 25.95 -7.21
N LEU A 243 26.01 24.64 -7.18
CA LEU A 243 27.30 24.02 -7.39
C LEU A 243 27.34 23.52 -8.83
N ASP A 244 28.33 23.96 -9.59
CA ASP A 244 28.62 23.46 -10.92
C ASP A 244 30.13 23.31 -11.07
N ASP A 245 30.58 22.05 -11.16
CA ASP A 245 31.99 21.64 -11.30
C ASP A 245 32.94 22.37 -10.32
N GLY A 246 32.58 22.36 -9.04
CA GLY A 246 33.36 22.95 -7.96
C GLY A 246 33.16 24.46 -7.75
N LYS A 247 32.51 25.16 -8.68
CA LYS A 247 32.15 26.58 -8.53
C LYS A 247 30.79 26.72 -7.86
N ILE A 248 30.75 27.52 -6.81
CA ILE A 248 29.49 27.87 -6.12
C ILE A 248 29.05 29.27 -6.59
N THR A 249 27.79 29.40 -6.97
CA THR A 249 27.16 30.68 -7.34
C THR A 249 25.83 30.83 -6.63
N GLU A 250 25.43 32.07 -6.39
CA GLU A 250 24.13 32.39 -5.79
C GLU A 250 23.27 33.14 -6.80
N LYS A 251 21.99 32.78 -6.88
CA LYS A 251 21.01 33.52 -7.67
C LYS A 251 19.63 33.46 -7.04
N THR A 252 18.73 34.31 -7.51
CA THR A 252 17.30 34.22 -7.21
C THR A 252 16.57 33.82 -8.49
N VAL A 253 15.67 32.86 -8.39
CA VAL A 253 14.83 32.39 -9.52
C VAL A 253 13.35 32.53 -9.18
N SER A 254 12.51 32.60 -10.19
CA SER A 254 11.06 32.74 -10.09
C SER A 254 10.37 31.95 -11.21
N PRO A 255 9.08 31.60 -11.10
CA PRO A 255 8.38 30.84 -12.15
C PRO A 255 8.52 31.41 -13.58
N PRO A 256 8.51 32.74 -13.81
CA PRO A 256 8.72 33.31 -15.14
C PRO A 256 10.07 32.98 -15.78
N ASP A 257 11.12 32.74 -15.00
CA ASP A 257 12.43 32.32 -15.50
C ASP A 257 12.37 30.95 -16.19
N PHE A 258 11.37 30.13 -15.83
CA PHE A 258 11.06 28.82 -16.39
C PHE A 258 9.96 28.89 -17.46
N GLY A 259 9.45 30.09 -17.78
CA GLY A 259 8.32 30.24 -18.69
C GLY A 259 6.98 29.78 -18.09
N LEU A 260 6.86 29.78 -16.76
CA LEU A 260 5.65 29.40 -16.03
C LEU A 260 5.00 30.62 -15.36
N PRO A 261 3.67 30.63 -15.22
CA PRO A 261 2.97 31.67 -14.46
C PRO A 261 3.16 31.47 -12.95
N CYS A 262 3.05 32.55 -12.19
CA CYS A 262 2.95 32.47 -10.73
C CYS A 262 1.54 32.05 -10.30
N HIS A 263 1.44 31.25 -9.23
CA HIS A 263 0.18 30.85 -8.60
C HIS A 263 0.25 31.04 -7.08
N SER A 264 -0.88 31.37 -6.43
CA SER A 264 -0.91 31.44 -4.97
C SER A 264 -0.69 30.05 -4.34
N LEU A 265 -0.07 30.01 -3.15
CA LEU A 265 0.23 28.77 -2.46
C LEU A 265 -1.04 27.95 -2.11
N ASP A 266 -2.17 28.62 -1.87
CA ASP A 266 -3.46 27.96 -1.60
C ASP A 266 -3.91 27.05 -2.74
N LYS A 267 -3.51 27.35 -3.99
CA LYS A 267 -3.86 26.53 -5.17
C LYS A 267 -3.04 25.24 -5.26
N VAL A 268 -1.92 25.16 -4.54
CA VAL A 268 -1.01 24.00 -4.52
C VAL A 268 -0.88 23.38 -3.11
N ALA A 269 -1.72 23.82 -2.17
CA ALA A 269 -1.79 23.26 -0.84
C ALA A 269 -2.11 21.77 -0.89
N GLY A 270 -1.43 21.01 -0.05
CA GLY A 270 -1.66 19.58 0.15
C GLY A 270 -3.01 19.33 0.81
N LYS A 271 -3.62 18.22 0.41
CA LYS A 271 -4.93 17.76 0.88
C LYS A 271 -4.76 16.40 1.55
N GLU A 272 -5.89 15.81 1.94
CA GLU A 272 -5.94 14.43 2.42
C GLU A 272 -5.25 13.46 1.44
N PRO A 273 -4.61 12.37 1.92
CA PRO A 273 -3.84 11.45 1.09
C PRO A 273 -4.56 10.99 -0.20
N THR A 274 -5.86 10.68 -0.11
CA THR A 274 -6.67 10.24 -1.27
C THR A 274 -6.83 11.35 -2.32
N LYS A 275 -6.97 12.61 -1.90
CA LYS A 275 -7.05 13.77 -2.80
C LYS A 275 -5.70 14.11 -3.42
N ASN A 276 -4.61 14.00 -2.66
CA ASN A 276 -3.26 14.17 -3.20
C ASN A 276 -2.93 13.07 -4.22
N MET A 277 -3.27 11.81 -3.92
CA MET A 277 -3.13 10.68 -4.84
C MET A 277 -3.88 10.95 -6.15
N ARG A 278 -5.15 11.37 -6.08
CA ARG A 278 -5.94 11.72 -7.27
C ARG A 278 -5.31 12.87 -8.05
N THR A 279 -4.88 13.94 -7.38
CA THR A 279 -4.23 15.09 -8.03
C THR A 279 -2.95 14.66 -8.75
N PHE A 280 -2.15 13.79 -8.13
CA PHE A 280 -0.95 13.23 -8.73
C PHE A 280 -1.28 12.41 -9.98
N GLN A 281 -2.26 11.51 -9.90
CA GLN A 281 -2.71 10.71 -11.06
C GLN A 281 -3.22 11.61 -12.20
N GLU A 282 -4.03 12.62 -11.88
CA GLU A 282 -4.53 13.58 -12.86
C GLU A 282 -3.38 14.35 -13.55
N ILE A 283 -2.33 14.74 -12.80
CA ILE A 283 -1.12 15.36 -13.39
C ILE A 283 -0.42 14.37 -14.33
N MET A 284 -0.26 13.11 -13.94
CA MET A 284 0.34 12.08 -14.81
C MET A 284 -0.49 11.82 -16.08
N GLU A 285 -1.79 12.12 -16.05
CA GLU A 285 -2.70 12.07 -17.20
C GLU A 285 -2.73 13.37 -18.02
N GLY A 286 -1.91 14.37 -17.66
CA GLY A 286 -1.79 15.62 -18.39
C GLY A 286 -2.80 16.69 -17.99
N LYS A 287 -3.48 16.57 -16.84
CA LYS A 287 -4.38 17.62 -16.35
C LYS A 287 -3.60 18.90 -16.06
N LYS A 288 -3.90 19.93 -16.85
CA LYS A 288 -3.31 21.28 -16.70
C LYS A 288 -3.81 21.97 -15.43
N GLY A 289 -2.97 22.82 -14.85
CA GLY A 289 -3.33 23.66 -13.71
C GLY A 289 -2.15 23.97 -12.77
N PRO A 290 -2.39 24.69 -11.67
CA PRO A 290 -1.36 25.16 -10.75
C PRO A 290 -0.46 24.05 -10.20
N CYS A 291 -1.02 22.89 -9.86
CA CYS A 291 -0.22 21.76 -9.37
C CYS A 291 0.69 21.17 -10.45
N MET A 292 0.24 21.12 -11.72
CA MET A 292 1.09 20.68 -12.83
C MET A 292 2.23 21.69 -13.04
N ASP A 293 1.95 22.99 -13.03
CA ASP A 293 2.99 24.02 -13.18
C ASP A 293 4.02 23.97 -12.04
N PHE A 294 3.56 23.70 -10.81
CA PHE A 294 4.45 23.52 -9.66
C PHE A 294 5.36 22.29 -9.79
N VAL A 295 4.83 21.18 -10.34
CA VAL A 295 5.63 20.00 -10.68
C VAL A 295 6.62 20.29 -11.78
N LEU A 296 6.20 20.99 -12.85
CA LEU A 296 7.07 21.38 -13.95
C LEU A 296 8.21 22.28 -13.48
N LEU A 297 7.94 23.22 -12.57
CA LEU A 297 8.95 24.12 -12.00
C LEU A 297 10.08 23.32 -11.32
N ASN A 298 9.74 22.39 -10.42
CA ASN A 298 10.73 21.59 -9.71
C ASN A 298 11.43 20.56 -10.63
N ALA A 299 10.68 19.89 -11.52
CA ALA A 299 11.24 18.91 -12.45
C ALA A 299 12.19 19.56 -13.47
N SER A 300 11.85 20.74 -14.00
CA SER A 300 12.68 21.47 -14.94
C SER A 300 13.96 22.03 -14.29
N CYS A 301 13.85 22.52 -13.05
CA CYS A 301 15.03 22.87 -12.26
C CYS A 301 15.97 21.67 -12.10
N ALA A 302 15.45 20.51 -11.70
CA ALA A 302 16.26 19.30 -11.55
C ALA A 302 16.85 18.81 -12.88
N LEU A 303 16.12 18.91 -14.00
CA LEU A 303 16.64 18.60 -15.35
C LEU A 303 17.83 19.48 -15.74
N TRP A 304 17.74 20.78 -15.45
CA TRP A 304 18.82 21.72 -15.70
C TRP A 304 20.05 21.44 -14.83
N VAL A 305 19.86 21.18 -13.53
CA VAL A 305 20.94 20.78 -12.61
C VAL A 305 21.58 19.44 -13.04
N ALA A 306 20.78 18.54 -13.62
CA ALA A 306 21.26 17.30 -14.25
C ALA A 306 21.91 17.50 -15.63
N GLY A 307 21.98 18.73 -16.15
CA GLY A 307 22.49 19.06 -17.49
C GLY A 307 21.81 18.30 -18.61
N LEU A 308 20.54 17.94 -18.41
CA LEU A 308 19.71 17.27 -19.41
C LEU A 308 18.90 18.28 -20.24
N ALA A 309 19.13 19.58 -20.01
CA ALA A 309 18.58 20.71 -20.75
C ALA A 309 19.54 21.91 -20.61
N PRO A 310 19.66 22.77 -21.64
CA PRO A 310 20.61 23.88 -21.66
C PRO A 310 20.16 25.09 -20.81
N ASP A 311 18.86 25.28 -20.65
CA ASP A 311 18.27 26.34 -19.85
C ASP A 311 16.94 25.90 -19.21
N PHE A 312 16.40 26.75 -18.34
CA PHE A 312 15.18 26.47 -17.60
C PHE A 312 13.93 26.32 -18.48
N LYS A 313 13.78 27.12 -19.54
CA LYS A 313 12.59 27.07 -20.41
C LYS A 313 12.57 25.79 -21.23
N GLN A 314 13.71 25.41 -21.82
CA GLN A 314 13.85 24.14 -22.54
C GLN A 314 13.69 22.94 -21.59
N ALA A 315 14.16 23.05 -20.34
CA ALA A 315 13.91 22.04 -19.32
C ALA A 315 12.41 21.91 -19.00
N THR A 316 11.67 23.02 -18.93
CA THR A 316 10.22 23.04 -18.73
C THR A 316 9.48 22.41 -19.90
N GLU A 317 9.86 22.72 -21.14
CA GLU A 317 9.29 22.08 -22.34
C GLU A 317 9.53 20.56 -22.33
N LYS A 318 10.75 20.12 -21.99
CA LYS A 318 11.08 18.69 -21.88
C LYS A 318 10.26 17.98 -20.81
N ALA A 319 10.12 18.59 -19.63
CA ALA A 319 9.28 18.07 -18.54
C ALA A 319 7.80 18.02 -18.92
N ARG A 320 7.29 19.06 -19.61
CA ARG A 320 5.92 19.13 -20.11
C ARG A 320 5.65 18.03 -21.12
N ASN A 321 6.56 17.83 -22.09
CA ASN A 321 6.49 16.75 -23.07
C ASN A 321 6.51 15.37 -22.40
N ALA A 322 7.28 15.18 -21.32
CA ALA A 322 7.29 13.90 -20.58
C ALA A 322 5.94 13.57 -19.94
N ILE A 323 5.19 14.58 -19.48
CA ILE A 323 3.82 14.41 -18.98
C ILE A 323 2.84 14.21 -20.14
N GLU A 324 2.78 15.14 -21.09
CA GLU A 324 1.76 15.18 -22.14
C GLU A 324 1.86 13.98 -23.11
N SER A 325 3.05 13.40 -23.30
CA SER A 325 3.24 12.16 -24.07
C SER A 325 2.89 10.87 -23.32
N GLY A 326 2.52 10.95 -22.04
CA GLY A 326 2.21 9.80 -21.19
C GLY A 326 3.45 9.04 -20.67
N LYS A 327 4.67 9.49 -20.97
CA LYS A 327 5.91 8.85 -20.48
C LYS A 327 6.01 8.88 -18.95
N ALA A 328 5.63 9.99 -18.32
CA ALA A 328 5.62 10.11 -16.86
C ALA A 328 4.66 9.10 -16.20
N LYS A 329 3.46 8.95 -16.75
CA LYS A 329 2.50 7.93 -16.34
C LYS A 329 3.09 6.52 -16.47
N LYS A 330 3.73 6.23 -17.60
CA LYS A 330 4.39 4.93 -17.83
C LYS A 330 5.49 4.65 -16.80
N VAL A 331 6.34 5.63 -16.48
CA VAL A 331 7.38 5.46 -15.44
C VAL A 331 6.76 5.13 -14.08
N LEU A 332 5.68 5.81 -13.69
CA LEU A 332 4.96 5.50 -12.45
C LEU A 332 4.40 4.07 -12.46
N GLU A 333 3.73 3.67 -13.53
CA GLU A 333 3.17 2.32 -13.68
C GLU A 333 4.26 1.23 -13.66
N ASP A 334 5.36 1.44 -14.39
CA ASP A 334 6.50 0.54 -14.44
C ASP A 334 7.20 0.46 -13.06
N TYR A 335 7.38 1.58 -12.36
CA TYR A 335 7.92 1.59 -11.00
C TYR A 335 7.04 0.77 -10.02
N ILE A 336 5.72 0.99 -10.05
CA ILE A 336 4.78 0.23 -9.21
C ILE A 336 4.88 -1.26 -9.53
N LYS A 337 4.88 -1.64 -10.80
CA LYS A 337 4.98 -3.04 -11.23
C LYS A 337 6.32 -3.66 -10.80
N LEU A 338 7.43 -2.99 -11.09
CA LEU A 338 8.77 -3.52 -10.88
C LEU A 338 9.11 -3.62 -9.39
N SER A 339 8.77 -2.60 -8.59
CA SER A 339 9.00 -2.62 -7.13
C SER A 339 8.30 -3.81 -6.44
N ASN A 340 7.14 -4.22 -6.93
CA ASN A 340 6.44 -5.42 -6.45
C ASN A 340 7.07 -6.72 -6.99
N THR A 341 7.62 -6.70 -8.21
CA THR A 341 8.17 -7.91 -8.86
C THR A 341 9.54 -8.29 -8.29
N VAL A 342 10.40 -7.31 -8.00
CA VAL A 342 11.77 -7.58 -7.52
C VAL A 342 11.84 -8.05 -6.06
N ALA A 343 10.80 -7.77 -5.25
CA ALA A 343 10.81 -7.95 -3.79
C ALA A 343 10.51 -9.37 -3.28
N GLY A 344 10.17 -10.34 -4.13
CA GLY A 344 10.09 -11.75 -3.73
C GLY A 344 9.01 -12.14 -2.69
N ILE A 345 8.00 -11.30 -2.45
CA ILE A 345 6.62 -11.76 -2.15
C ILE A 345 5.79 -11.34 -3.36
N ALA A 346 5.18 -12.33 -3.99
CA ALA A 346 4.68 -12.28 -5.35
C ALA A 346 3.71 -11.13 -5.66
N TYR A 347 4.02 -10.37 -6.72
CA TYR A 347 3.05 -10.30 -7.82
C TYR A 347 3.33 -11.51 -8.74
N PRO A 348 2.31 -12.07 -9.42
CA PRO A 348 2.49 -13.28 -10.22
C PRO A 348 3.61 -13.05 -11.24
N LYS A 349 4.40 -14.10 -11.50
CA LYS A 349 5.18 -14.18 -12.72
C LYS A 349 4.28 -13.66 -13.86
N GLN A 350 4.78 -12.72 -14.67
CA GLN A 350 4.43 -12.80 -16.08
C GLN A 350 4.90 -14.18 -16.51
N GLU A 351 3.98 -15.14 -16.45
CA GLU A 351 4.13 -16.42 -17.11
C GLU A 351 4.57 -16.08 -18.54
N LYS A 352 5.66 -16.72 -18.99
CA LYS A 352 5.86 -16.94 -20.42
C LYS A 352 4.51 -17.29 -20.98
N LYS A 353 3.97 -16.54 -21.95
CA LYS A 353 2.73 -16.80 -22.71
C LYS A 353 2.18 -18.23 -22.45
N GLU A 354 1.48 -18.36 -21.34
CA GLU A 354 0.67 -19.49 -20.94
C GLU A 354 -0.66 -18.84 -20.57
N GLU A 355 -1.74 -19.47 -21.01
CA GLU A 355 -3.06 -18.86 -21.11
C GLU A 355 -3.49 -18.17 -19.80
N LYS A 356 -3.99 -16.93 -19.90
CA LYS A 356 -4.54 -16.17 -18.76
C LYS A 356 -5.47 -17.07 -17.93
N SER A 357 -5.08 -17.37 -16.69
CA SER A 357 -5.94 -18.09 -15.75
C SER A 357 -7.32 -17.42 -15.67
N ILE A 358 -8.37 -18.23 -15.73
CA ILE A 358 -9.77 -17.80 -15.73
C ILE A 358 -10.12 -16.83 -14.58
N LEU A 359 -9.48 -16.94 -13.42
CA LEU A 359 -9.68 -16.03 -12.28
C LEU A 359 -9.19 -14.62 -12.52
N HIS A 360 -8.08 -14.43 -13.24
CA HIS A 360 -7.62 -13.09 -13.60
C HIS A 360 -8.59 -12.46 -14.61
N THR A 361 -9.04 -13.24 -15.59
CA THR A 361 -10.07 -12.83 -16.54
C THR A 361 -11.37 -12.43 -15.83
N ILE A 362 -11.75 -13.17 -14.79
CA ILE A 362 -12.89 -12.86 -13.93
C ILE A 362 -12.67 -11.53 -13.19
N ALA A 363 -11.53 -11.40 -12.50
CA ALA A 363 -11.22 -10.21 -11.70
C ALA A 363 -11.16 -8.94 -12.53
N ASP A 364 -10.49 -8.97 -13.69
CA ASP A 364 -10.38 -7.83 -14.62
C ASP A 364 -11.77 -7.37 -15.08
N HIS A 365 -12.62 -8.33 -15.46
CA HIS A 365 -13.98 -8.03 -15.87
C HIS A 365 -14.82 -7.48 -14.73
N ARG A 366 -14.71 -8.04 -13.51
CA ARG A 366 -15.45 -7.54 -12.36
C ARG A 366 -15.03 -6.12 -12.01
N LEU A 367 -13.73 -5.83 -12.02
CA LEU A 367 -13.24 -4.48 -11.77
C LEU A 367 -13.80 -3.48 -12.80
N ALA A 368 -13.82 -3.84 -14.09
CA ALA A 368 -14.39 -3.00 -15.14
C ALA A 368 -15.90 -2.75 -14.94
N VAL A 369 -16.67 -3.80 -14.64
CA VAL A 369 -18.12 -3.70 -14.39
C VAL A 369 -18.42 -2.85 -13.14
N VAL A 370 -17.69 -3.07 -12.05
CA VAL A 370 -17.91 -2.33 -10.79
C VAL A 370 -17.52 -0.86 -10.93
N LYS A 371 -16.48 -0.55 -11.71
CA LYS A 371 -16.11 0.84 -12.01
C LYS A 371 -17.20 1.59 -12.79
N ASP A 372 -17.84 0.92 -13.75
CA ASP A 372 -18.97 1.50 -14.49
C ASP A 372 -20.20 1.67 -13.58
N LEU A 373 -20.51 0.66 -12.75
CA LEU A 373 -21.61 0.72 -11.79
C LEU A 373 -21.42 1.85 -10.75
N SER A 374 -20.24 1.97 -10.15
CA SER A 374 -19.96 2.98 -9.12
C SER A 374 -19.96 4.40 -9.67
N ALA A 375 -19.64 4.58 -10.96
CA ALA A 375 -19.78 5.87 -11.64
C ALA A 375 -21.24 6.26 -11.88
N LYS A 376 -22.12 5.28 -12.18
CA LYS A 376 -23.55 5.49 -12.44
C LYS A 376 -24.38 5.64 -11.18
N VAL A 377 -24.01 4.90 -10.13
CA VAL A 377 -24.73 4.85 -8.85
C VAL A 377 -23.73 5.09 -7.72
N PRO A 378 -23.26 6.33 -7.51
CA PRO A 378 -22.38 6.64 -6.39
C PRO A 378 -23.13 6.49 -5.07
N PHE A 379 -22.55 5.80 -4.09
CA PHE A 379 -23.17 5.67 -2.77
C PHE A 379 -23.23 7.03 -2.06
N PRO A 380 -24.41 7.50 -1.63
CA PRO A 380 -24.47 8.61 -0.70
C PRO A 380 -23.84 8.15 0.62
N MET A 381 -22.77 8.83 1.03
CA MET A 381 -22.07 8.61 2.31
C MET A 381 -23.03 8.64 3.53
N VAL A 382 -24.23 9.21 3.35
CA VAL A 382 -25.30 9.38 4.34
C VAL A 382 -26.13 8.11 4.59
N THR A 383 -26.04 7.07 3.75
CA THR A 383 -26.91 5.87 3.88
C THR A 383 -26.25 4.68 4.59
N VAL A 384 -24.91 4.62 4.65
CA VAL A 384 -24.20 3.47 5.22
C VAL A 384 -24.17 3.52 6.75
N ASN A 385 -24.02 4.71 7.33
CA ASN A 385 -24.06 4.92 8.78
C ASN A 385 -25.47 4.74 9.38
N SER A 386 -26.53 4.78 8.55
CA SER A 386 -27.91 4.47 8.96
C SER A 386 -28.28 2.99 8.86
N LEU A 387 -27.43 2.16 8.23
CA LEU A 387 -27.63 0.72 8.23
C LEU A 387 -27.16 0.19 9.58
N GLY A 388 -28.08 -0.25 10.43
CA GLY A 388 -27.74 -0.93 11.69
C GLY A 388 -26.85 -2.15 11.46
N THR A 389 -26.35 -2.78 12.53
CA THR A 389 -25.61 -4.04 12.40
C THR A 389 -26.48 -5.14 11.78
N PRO A 390 -25.91 -6.13 11.05
CA PRO A 390 -26.66 -7.31 10.64
C PRO A 390 -27.34 -7.92 11.86
N ALA A 391 -28.58 -8.39 11.69
CA ALA A 391 -29.36 -8.96 12.79
C ALA A 391 -28.71 -10.23 13.36
N ILE A 392 -27.83 -10.89 12.59
CA ILE A 392 -27.26 -12.19 12.92
C ILE A 392 -25.74 -12.14 12.74
N ASN A 393 -25.01 -12.33 13.83
CA ASN A 393 -23.56 -12.49 13.78
C ASN A 393 -23.22 -13.91 13.29
N VAL A 394 -22.46 -14.03 12.20
CA VAL A 394 -22.17 -15.33 11.60
C VAL A 394 -21.35 -16.25 12.52
N LEU A 395 -20.40 -15.74 13.30
CA LEU A 395 -19.61 -16.57 14.21
C LEU A 395 -20.50 -17.24 15.27
N ASN A 396 -21.44 -16.48 15.84
CA ASN A 396 -22.46 -17.02 16.75
C ASN A 396 -23.39 -18.00 16.02
N ARG A 397 -23.74 -17.69 14.75
CA ARG A 397 -24.62 -18.54 13.96
C ARG A 397 -24.04 -19.91 13.67
N ILE A 398 -22.74 -19.98 13.42
CA ILE A 398 -22.00 -21.24 13.25
C ILE A 398 -22.01 -22.06 14.54
N GLU A 399 -21.85 -21.43 15.71
CA GLU A 399 -21.91 -22.15 16.99
C GLU A 399 -23.31 -22.67 17.33
N VAL A 400 -24.35 -21.86 17.13
CA VAL A 400 -25.75 -22.32 17.29
C VAL A 400 -26.10 -23.41 16.28
N GLY A 401 -25.55 -23.35 15.07
CA GLY A 401 -25.73 -24.38 14.04
C GLY A 401 -25.29 -25.76 14.52
N LYS A 402 -24.18 -25.86 15.25
CA LYS A 402 -23.69 -27.13 15.82
C LYS A 402 -24.60 -27.72 16.89
N MET A 403 -25.41 -26.89 17.55
CA MET A 403 -26.31 -27.37 18.61
C MET A 403 -27.58 -28.05 18.08
N GLY A 404 -27.77 -28.07 16.75
CA GLY A 404 -28.89 -28.74 16.10
C GLY A 404 -30.16 -27.88 16.11
N ARG A 405 -30.67 -27.51 14.92
CA ARG A 405 -31.92 -26.73 14.80
C ARG A 405 -33.18 -27.60 14.75
N GLY A 406 -33.17 -28.70 15.50
CA GLY A 406 -34.29 -29.65 15.58
C GLY A 406 -33.83 -31.00 16.11
N LYS A 407 -34.00 -31.21 17.42
CA LYS A 407 -33.89 -32.49 18.17
C LYS A 407 -32.59 -33.32 18.03
N ILE A 408 -31.59 -32.96 17.22
CA ILE A 408 -30.33 -33.71 17.06
C ILE A 408 -29.16 -32.73 16.92
N PRO A 409 -28.10 -32.80 17.74
CA PRO A 409 -26.90 -31.97 17.61
C PRO A 409 -26.16 -32.26 16.30
N ASP A 410 -25.73 -31.20 15.61
CA ASP A 410 -25.00 -31.29 14.35
C ASP A 410 -23.48 -31.16 14.59
N ILE A 411 -22.66 -32.02 14.01
CA ILE A 411 -21.20 -31.96 14.24
C ILE A 411 -20.55 -30.69 13.64
N VAL A 412 -21.17 -30.10 12.61
CA VAL A 412 -20.72 -28.86 11.95
C VAL A 412 -21.92 -28.03 11.47
N ALA A 413 -21.73 -26.72 11.32
CA ALA A 413 -22.74 -25.86 10.70
C ALA A 413 -22.74 -26.01 9.17
N LEU A 414 -23.93 -26.19 8.57
CA LEU A 414 -24.08 -26.23 7.11
C LEU A 414 -24.20 -24.82 6.51
N MET A 415 -23.37 -24.54 5.50
CA MET A 415 -23.50 -23.40 4.60
C MET A 415 -24.01 -23.90 3.23
N ALA A 416 -25.29 -23.71 2.94
CA ALA A 416 -25.92 -24.22 1.73
C ALA A 416 -25.81 -23.20 0.58
N GLU A 417 -25.20 -23.59 -0.53
CA GLU A 417 -24.92 -22.71 -1.66
C GLU A 417 -25.96 -22.83 -2.78
N ILE A 418 -26.51 -21.70 -3.19
CA ILE A 418 -27.40 -21.56 -4.35
C ILE A 418 -26.57 -21.07 -5.52
N LYS A 419 -26.40 -21.91 -6.55
CA LYS A 419 -25.63 -21.57 -7.75
C LYS A 419 -26.31 -22.04 -9.03
N ARG A 420 -26.51 -21.10 -9.96
CA ARG A 420 -27.03 -21.40 -11.29
C ARG A 420 -25.95 -21.98 -12.21
N ALA A 421 -24.73 -21.45 -12.11
CA ALA A 421 -23.58 -21.88 -12.89
C ALA A 421 -22.26 -21.78 -12.10
N SER A 422 -21.17 -22.31 -12.66
CA SER A 422 -19.81 -22.05 -12.16
C SER A 422 -18.77 -21.98 -13.29
N PRO A 423 -17.65 -21.26 -13.11
CA PRO A 423 -16.56 -21.21 -14.10
C PRO A 423 -16.06 -22.58 -14.54
N SER A 424 -16.09 -23.58 -13.64
CA SER A 424 -15.55 -24.91 -13.88
C SER A 424 -16.52 -25.93 -14.49
N LYS A 425 -17.84 -25.71 -14.34
CA LYS A 425 -18.88 -26.68 -14.73
C LYS A 425 -19.91 -26.11 -15.70
N GLY A 426 -19.84 -24.82 -16.00
CA GLY A 426 -20.88 -24.13 -16.76
C GLY A 426 -22.20 -24.13 -16.00
N ASP A 427 -23.30 -24.27 -16.75
CA ASP A 427 -24.66 -24.27 -16.22
C ASP A 427 -24.93 -25.52 -15.35
N ILE A 428 -25.54 -25.30 -14.19
CA ILE A 428 -25.87 -26.34 -13.21
C ILE A 428 -27.39 -26.43 -13.06
N ASN A 429 -28.04 -25.30 -12.75
CA ASN A 429 -29.48 -25.20 -12.66
C ASN A 429 -29.91 -23.74 -12.89
N ILE A 430 -30.03 -23.35 -14.16
CA ILE A 430 -30.34 -21.96 -14.55
C ILE A 430 -31.75 -21.54 -14.13
N GLY A 431 -32.71 -22.47 -14.14
CA GLY A 431 -34.11 -22.22 -13.80
C GLY A 431 -34.42 -22.24 -12.31
N VAL A 432 -33.41 -22.34 -11.43
CA VAL A 432 -33.67 -22.41 -9.98
C VAL A 432 -34.34 -21.12 -9.48
N ASP A 433 -35.46 -21.31 -8.77
CA ASP A 433 -36.05 -20.28 -7.92
C ASP A 433 -35.20 -20.17 -6.64
N VAL A 434 -34.42 -19.10 -6.56
CA VAL A 434 -33.49 -18.85 -5.45
C VAL A 434 -34.20 -18.70 -4.11
N VAL A 435 -35.41 -18.15 -4.08
CA VAL A 435 -36.20 -17.95 -2.86
C VAL A 435 -36.71 -19.28 -2.36
N ARG A 436 -37.36 -20.06 -3.25
CA ARG A 436 -37.84 -21.40 -2.91
C ARG A 436 -36.71 -22.29 -2.43
N GLN A 437 -35.57 -22.27 -3.12
CA GLN A 437 -34.39 -23.06 -2.75
C GLN A 437 -33.82 -22.63 -1.39
N ALA A 438 -33.71 -21.32 -1.12
CA ALA A 438 -33.25 -20.80 0.16
C ALA A 438 -34.17 -21.21 1.31
N LEU A 439 -35.49 -21.16 1.12
CA LEU A 439 -36.46 -21.57 2.13
C LEU A 439 -36.38 -23.07 2.43
N ILE A 440 -36.16 -23.91 1.41
CA ILE A 440 -35.91 -25.34 1.60
C ILE A 440 -34.65 -25.52 2.45
N TYR A 441 -33.52 -24.93 2.04
CA TYR A 441 -32.26 -25.04 2.78
C TYR A 441 -32.38 -24.55 4.24
N ALA A 442 -33.03 -23.41 4.45
CA ALA A 442 -33.23 -22.82 5.77
C ALA A 442 -34.08 -23.72 6.68
N LYS A 443 -35.22 -24.22 6.19
CA LYS A 443 -36.12 -25.12 6.94
C LYS A 443 -35.47 -26.48 7.22
N SER A 444 -34.55 -26.91 6.37
CA SER A 444 -33.76 -28.14 6.56
C SER A 444 -32.55 -27.94 7.48
N GLY A 445 -32.33 -26.75 8.04
CA GLY A 445 -31.31 -26.52 9.07
C GLY A 445 -30.03 -25.82 8.60
N ALA A 446 -29.98 -25.31 7.36
CA ALA A 446 -28.83 -24.53 6.92
C ALA A 446 -28.58 -23.32 7.85
N SER A 447 -27.33 -23.15 8.25
CA SER A 447 -26.89 -22.05 9.11
C SER A 447 -26.58 -20.79 8.32
N VAL A 448 -26.09 -20.97 7.09
CA VAL A 448 -25.82 -19.90 6.13
C VAL A 448 -26.38 -20.29 4.77
N ILE A 449 -27.02 -19.35 4.09
CA ILE A 449 -27.34 -19.46 2.66
C ILE A 449 -26.29 -18.66 1.88
N SER A 450 -25.48 -19.35 1.09
CA SER A 450 -24.49 -18.74 0.20
C SER A 450 -25.12 -18.45 -1.15
N VAL A 451 -25.31 -17.18 -1.46
CA VAL A 451 -25.97 -16.74 -2.70
C VAL A 451 -24.91 -16.24 -3.66
N LEU A 452 -24.80 -16.90 -4.83
CA LEU A 452 -23.92 -16.43 -5.88
C LEU A 452 -24.57 -15.25 -6.59
N THR A 453 -23.87 -14.10 -6.64
CA THR A 453 -24.45 -12.84 -7.14
C THR A 453 -23.79 -12.31 -8.41
N GLU A 454 -22.75 -12.99 -8.89
CA GLU A 454 -22.01 -12.58 -10.08
C GLU A 454 -22.77 -12.92 -11.38
N PRO A 455 -23.05 -11.95 -12.27
CA PRO A 455 -23.92 -12.19 -13.43
C PRO A 455 -23.34 -13.05 -14.55
N LYS A 456 -22.02 -13.01 -14.80
CA LYS A 456 -21.44 -13.60 -16.01
C LYS A 456 -21.14 -15.09 -15.90
N TRP A 457 -20.44 -15.48 -14.84
CA TRP A 457 -19.96 -16.84 -14.58
C TRP A 457 -20.82 -17.61 -13.61
N PHE A 458 -21.43 -16.96 -12.63
CA PHE A 458 -22.35 -17.63 -11.72
C PHE A 458 -23.82 -17.52 -12.12
N LYS A 459 -24.14 -16.60 -13.04
CA LYS A 459 -25.51 -16.25 -13.46
C LYS A 459 -26.39 -15.80 -12.30
N GLY A 460 -25.78 -15.15 -11.31
CA GLY A 460 -26.43 -14.60 -10.14
C GLY A 460 -26.66 -13.10 -10.25
N THR A 461 -27.39 -12.53 -9.30
CA THR A 461 -27.59 -11.08 -9.20
C THR A 461 -27.62 -10.62 -7.75
N ILE A 462 -27.39 -9.33 -7.51
CA ILE A 462 -27.58 -8.72 -6.19
C ILE A 462 -29.06 -8.75 -5.74
N LYS A 463 -30.00 -8.81 -6.69
CA LYS A 463 -31.44 -8.95 -6.39
C LYS A 463 -31.77 -10.33 -5.83
N ASP A 464 -31.08 -11.38 -6.28
CA ASP A 464 -31.22 -12.73 -5.72
C ASP A 464 -30.86 -12.73 -4.23
N LEU A 465 -29.75 -12.06 -3.86
CA LEU A 465 -29.33 -11.90 -2.46
C LEU A 465 -30.43 -11.23 -1.62
N ARG A 466 -30.95 -10.09 -2.10
CA ARG A 466 -32.00 -9.34 -1.41
C ARG A 466 -33.27 -10.19 -1.21
N ALA A 467 -33.74 -10.84 -2.28
CA ALA A 467 -34.95 -11.67 -2.23
C ALA A 467 -34.79 -12.86 -1.26
N VAL A 468 -33.61 -13.50 -1.26
CA VAL A 468 -33.28 -14.56 -0.30
C VAL A 468 -33.28 -14.03 1.13
N LYS A 469 -32.68 -12.87 1.39
CA LYS A 469 -32.68 -12.25 2.71
C LYS A 469 -34.09 -11.94 3.20
N GLU A 470 -34.91 -11.28 2.38
CA GLU A 470 -36.28 -10.91 2.72
C GLU A 470 -37.13 -12.15 3.06
N ALA A 471 -37.07 -13.19 2.22
CA ALA A 471 -37.85 -14.40 2.44
C ALA A 471 -37.39 -15.22 3.66
N THR A 472 -36.08 -15.31 3.90
CA THR A 472 -35.56 -16.10 5.02
C THR A 472 -35.76 -15.43 6.37
N MET A 473 -35.85 -14.09 6.41
CA MET A 473 -36.10 -13.33 7.63
C MET A 473 -37.51 -13.53 8.21
N THR A 474 -38.45 -14.11 7.46
CA THR A 474 -39.80 -14.44 7.97
C THR A 474 -39.82 -15.73 8.80
N LEU A 475 -38.71 -16.46 8.86
CA LEU A 475 -38.60 -17.70 9.63
C LEU A 475 -38.30 -17.38 11.10
N GLU A 476 -38.77 -18.22 12.02
CA GLU A 476 -38.46 -18.10 13.45
C GLU A 476 -36.95 -18.15 13.72
N ASN A 477 -36.21 -18.92 12.91
CA ASN A 477 -34.77 -19.13 13.07
C ASN A 477 -34.02 -18.87 11.74
N PRO A 478 -33.87 -17.60 11.31
CA PRO A 478 -33.41 -17.22 9.98
C PRO A 478 -31.90 -17.46 9.75
N PRO A 479 -31.44 -18.13 8.69
CA PRO A 479 -30.00 -18.29 8.42
C PRO A 479 -29.28 -16.95 8.16
N CYS A 480 -27.95 -16.93 8.28
CA CYS A 480 -27.17 -15.82 7.70
C CYS A 480 -27.19 -15.92 6.16
N VAL A 481 -27.08 -14.79 5.48
CA VAL A 481 -26.99 -14.72 4.02
C VAL A 481 -25.59 -14.22 3.62
N LEU A 482 -24.84 -15.09 2.96
CA LEU A 482 -23.50 -14.83 2.43
C LEU A 482 -23.60 -14.34 0.99
N LEU A 483 -23.01 -13.17 0.70
CA LEU A 483 -22.72 -12.75 -0.67
C LEU A 483 -21.49 -13.50 -1.18
N LYS A 484 -21.70 -14.36 -2.17
CA LYS A 484 -20.64 -15.06 -2.89
C LYS A 484 -20.44 -14.44 -4.26
N ASP A 485 -19.40 -13.62 -4.37
CA ASP A 485 -18.95 -12.93 -5.57
C ASP A 485 -17.42 -12.90 -5.58
N PHE A 486 -16.83 -12.52 -6.70
CA PHE A 486 -15.43 -12.12 -6.79
C PHE A 486 -15.33 -10.64 -6.39
N VAL A 487 -15.26 -10.39 -5.07
CA VAL A 487 -15.14 -9.03 -4.51
C VAL A 487 -13.74 -8.49 -4.79
N VAL A 488 -13.67 -7.44 -5.61
CA VAL A 488 -12.42 -6.78 -6.01
C VAL A 488 -12.40 -5.29 -5.68
N ASP A 489 -13.54 -4.71 -5.27
CA ASP A 489 -13.70 -3.30 -4.93
C ASP A 489 -14.56 -3.12 -3.67
N GLU A 490 -14.29 -2.07 -2.89
CA GLU A 490 -15.05 -1.73 -1.68
C GLU A 490 -16.53 -1.52 -1.98
N TYR A 491 -16.85 -0.97 -3.16
CA TYR A 491 -18.23 -0.74 -3.61
C TYR A 491 -19.08 -2.00 -3.47
N GLN A 492 -18.54 -3.19 -3.80
CA GLN A 492 -19.29 -4.44 -3.71
C GLN A 492 -19.62 -4.82 -2.26
N ILE A 493 -18.79 -4.45 -1.28
CA ILE A 493 -19.04 -4.72 0.14
C ILE A 493 -20.17 -3.82 0.65
N LEU A 494 -20.15 -2.55 0.26
CA LEU A 494 -21.22 -1.59 0.57
C LEU A 494 -22.54 -2.03 -0.08
N GLU A 495 -22.49 -2.41 -1.35
CA GLU A 495 -23.65 -2.92 -2.10
C GLU A 495 -24.21 -4.20 -1.46
N ALA A 496 -23.35 -5.13 -1.06
CA ALA A 496 -23.74 -6.35 -0.36
C ALA A 496 -24.54 -6.02 0.90
N ARG A 497 -24.01 -5.11 1.74
CA ARG A 497 -24.65 -4.75 3.00
C ARG A 497 -26.00 -4.08 2.78
N MET A 498 -26.11 -3.18 1.80
CA MET A 498 -27.38 -2.52 1.44
C MET A 498 -28.45 -3.50 0.94
N ASN A 499 -28.03 -4.64 0.41
CA ASN A 499 -28.92 -5.70 -0.05
C ASN A 499 -29.11 -6.82 0.99
N GLY A 500 -28.68 -6.58 2.24
CA GLY A 500 -29.00 -7.45 3.37
C GLY A 500 -28.02 -8.61 3.58
N ALA A 501 -26.83 -8.58 3.00
CA ALA A 501 -25.78 -9.53 3.34
C ALA A 501 -25.44 -9.46 4.84
N ASP A 502 -25.27 -10.63 5.47
CA ASP A 502 -24.74 -10.76 6.83
C ASP A 502 -23.22 -11.00 6.82
N LEU A 503 -22.69 -11.47 5.68
CA LEU A 503 -21.26 -11.67 5.43
C LEU A 503 -20.95 -11.65 3.93
N VAL A 504 -19.68 -11.41 3.60
CA VAL A 504 -19.14 -11.41 2.24
C VAL A 504 -17.99 -12.41 2.11
N LEU A 505 -17.80 -12.96 0.91
CA LEU A 505 -16.65 -13.80 0.57
C LEU A 505 -15.47 -12.91 0.14
N LEU A 506 -14.30 -13.10 0.74
CA LEU A 506 -13.05 -12.47 0.35
C LEU A 506 -12.03 -13.53 -0.06
N ILE A 507 -11.67 -13.59 -1.34
CA ILE A 507 -10.76 -14.62 -1.89
C ILE A 507 -9.33 -14.09 -1.86
N VAL A 508 -8.45 -14.72 -1.07
CA VAL A 508 -7.08 -14.23 -0.86
C VAL A 508 -6.27 -14.20 -2.16
N THR A 509 -6.47 -15.16 -3.06
CA THR A 509 -5.83 -15.18 -4.40
C THR A 509 -6.13 -13.91 -5.21
N LEU A 510 -7.26 -13.23 -4.99
CA LEU A 510 -7.65 -12.01 -5.71
C LEU A 510 -7.26 -10.71 -4.97
N LEU A 511 -6.87 -10.80 -3.71
CA LEU A 511 -6.75 -9.66 -2.80
C LEU A 511 -5.35 -9.60 -2.19
N PRO A 512 -4.50 -8.66 -2.63
CA PRO A 512 -3.25 -8.37 -1.94
C PRO A 512 -3.48 -8.06 -0.46
N LEU A 513 -2.50 -8.34 0.40
CA LEU A 513 -2.63 -8.25 1.87
C LEU A 513 -3.22 -6.92 2.37
N ASN A 514 -2.80 -5.79 1.79
CA ASN A 514 -3.32 -4.47 2.14
C ASN A 514 -4.80 -4.32 1.80
N LYS A 515 -5.22 -4.77 0.61
CA LYS A 515 -6.61 -4.75 0.17
C LYS A 515 -7.47 -5.70 1.01
N LEU A 516 -6.94 -6.88 1.34
CA LEU A 516 -7.61 -7.84 2.23
C LEU A 516 -7.83 -7.25 3.64
N LYS A 517 -6.79 -6.62 4.22
CA LYS A 517 -6.89 -5.92 5.52
C LYS A 517 -7.97 -4.84 5.49
N HIS A 518 -7.96 -4.03 4.43
CA HIS A 518 -8.94 -2.96 4.23
C HIS A 518 -10.37 -3.53 4.11
N PHE A 519 -10.58 -4.56 3.29
CA PHE A 519 -11.90 -5.17 3.09
C PHE A 519 -12.43 -5.88 4.34
N ILE A 520 -11.55 -6.51 5.14
CA ILE A 520 -11.92 -7.03 6.46
C ILE A 520 -12.34 -5.89 7.39
N HIS A 521 -11.60 -4.78 7.41
CA HIS A 521 -11.93 -3.61 8.21
C HIS A 521 -13.30 -3.02 7.84
N VAL A 522 -13.53 -2.76 6.54
CA VAL A 522 -14.82 -2.23 6.04
C VAL A 522 -15.98 -3.19 6.31
N SER A 523 -15.79 -4.50 6.11
CA SER A 523 -16.84 -5.48 6.43
C SER A 523 -17.23 -5.41 7.90
N ARG A 524 -16.24 -5.35 8.79
CA ARG A 524 -16.46 -5.28 10.24
C ARG A 524 -17.06 -3.95 10.70
N SER A 525 -16.71 -2.83 10.08
CA SER A 525 -17.35 -1.54 10.38
C SER A 525 -18.85 -1.54 10.01
N LEU A 526 -19.26 -2.44 9.10
CA LEU A 526 -20.65 -2.69 8.74
C LEU A 526 -21.30 -3.81 9.57
N GLY A 527 -20.62 -4.32 10.59
CA GLY A 527 -21.08 -5.42 11.44
C GLY A 527 -21.01 -6.82 10.79
N MET A 528 -20.38 -6.95 9.61
CA MET A 528 -20.22 -8.21 8.90
C MET A 528 -18.83 -8.81 9.17
N GLU A 529 -18.76 -10.04 9.68
CA GLU A 529 -17.50 -10.80 9.69
C GLU A 529 -17.37 -11.55 8.36
N PRO A 530 -16.35 -11.25 7.53
CA PRO A 530 -16.21 -11.88 6.22
C PRO A 530 -15.73 -13.32 6.32
N LEU A 531 -16.12 -14.15 5.34
CA LEU A 531 -15.49 -15.46 5.11
C LEU A 531 -14.26 -15.25 4.21
N VAL A 532 -13.06 -15.49 4.74
CA VAL A 532 -11.80 -15.32 4.00
C VAL A 532 -11.38 -16.66 3.39
N GLU A 533 -11.48 -16.78 2.07
CA GLU A 533 -11.22 -18.02 1.33
C GLU A 533 -9.73 -18.16 0.96
N CYS A 534 -9.15 -19.31 1.33
CA CYS A 534 -7.78 -19.71 1.05
C CYS A 534 -7.75 -21.10 0.39
N ALA A 535 -6.75 -21.38 -0.42
CA ALA A 535 -6.51 -22.70 -1.01
C ALA A 535 -5.08 -23.21 -0.76
N ARG A 536 -4.19 -22.37 -0.22
CA ARG A 536 -2.75 -22.65 -0.06
C ARG A 536 -2.19 -22.08 1.25
N GLU A 537 -1.02 -22.56 1.66
CA GLU A 537 -0.37 -22.13 2.91
C GLU A 537 -0.02 -20.64 2.94
N ASP A 538 0.45 -20.08 1.82
CA ASP A 538 0.75 -18.66 1.68
C ASP A 538 -0.50 -17.79 1.85
N GLU A 539 -1.64 -18.28 1.38
CA GLU A 539 -2.93 -17.60 1.50
C GLU A 539 -3.45 -17.64 2.94
N VAL A 540 -3.30 -18.77 3.64
CA VAL A 540 -3.64 -18.87 5.08
C VAL A 540 -2.80 -17.91 5.92
N LYS A 541 -1.48 -17.83 5.66
CA LYS A 541 -0.61 -16.83 6.32
C LYS A 541 -1.07 -15.40 6.07
N THR A 542 -1.46 -15.11 4.83
CA THR A 542 -1.98 -13.79 4.43
C THR A 542 -3.30 -13.47 5.12
N ALA A 543 -4.23 -14.42 5.20
CA ALA A 543 -5.50 -14.27 5.90
C ALA A 543 -5.32 -14.00 7.40
N LEU A 544 -4.45 -14.77 8.06
CA LEU A 544 -4.11 -14.58 9.48
C LEU A 544 -3.43 -13.22 9.71
N ALA A 545 -2.47 -12.84 8.86
CA ALA A 545 -1.81 -11.53 8.93
C ALA A 545 -2.79 -10.36 8.67
N ALA A 546 -3.88 -10.61 7.95
CA ALA A 546 -4.96 -9.64 7.73
C ALA A 546 -5.96 -9.58 8.90
N GLY A 547 -5.85 -10.50 9.87
CA GLY A 547 -6.71 -10.56 11.06
C GLY A 547 -8.06 -11.23 10.81
N ALA A 548 -8.14 -12.19 9.87
CA ALA A 548 -9.35 -12.97 9.61
C ALA A 548 -9.78 -13.77 10.86
N LYS A 549 -11.09 -13.77 11.18
CA LYS A 549 -11.65 -14.62 12.25
C LYS A 549 -12.49 -15.77 11.73
N PHE A 550 -12.79 -15.79 10.42
CA PHE A 550 -13.47 -16.88 9.75
C PHE A 550 -12.74 -17.20 8.43
N ILE A 551 -12.09 -18.36 8.38
CA ILE A 551 -11.32 -18.82 7.22
C ILE A 551 -12.04 -19.99 6.56
N GLY A 552 -12.23 -19.91 5.25
CA GLY A 552 -12.74 -21.00 4.43
C GLY A 552 -11.63 -21.62 3.59
N ILE A 553 -11.44 -22.94 3.66
CA ILE A 553 -10.48 -23.64 2.81
C ILE A 553 -11.18 -24.20 1.59
N ASN A 554 -10.80 -23.72 0.41
CA ASN A 554 -11.31 -24.23 -0.86
C ASN A 554 -10.51 -25.47 -1.27
N ASN A 555 -11.14 -26.65 -1.14
CA ASN A 555 -10.54 -27.92 -1.56
C ASN A 555 -10.41 -28.03 -3.09
N ARG A 556 -11.01 -27.10 -3.86
CA ARG A 556 -10.82 -27.02 -5.31
C ARG A 556 -9.67 -26.07 -5.63
N ASN A 557 -8.65 -26.58 -6.30
CA ASN A 557 -7.62 -25.74 -6.88
C ASN A 557 -8.25 -24.80 -7.91
N LEU A 558 -8.17 -23.52 -7.63
CA LEU A 558 -8.81 -22.47 -8.40
C LEU A 558 -8.18 -22.25 -9.80
N LYS A 559 -6.98 -22.77 -10.05
CA LYS A 559 -6.32 -22.75 -11.37
C LYS A 559 -6.62 -23.99 -12.22
N THR A 560 -6.60 -25.18 -11.62
CA THR A 560 -6.74 -26.46 -12.35
C THR A 560 -8.12 -27.09 -12.21
N PHE A 561 -8.97 -26.57 -11.33
CA PHE A 561 -10.26 -27.12 -10.91
C PHE A 561 -10.21 -28.54 -10.31
N HIS A 562 -9.02 -29.09 -10.09
CA HIS A 562 -8.84 -30.34 -9.37
C HIS A 562 -9.29 -30.18 -7.91
N VAL A 563 -10.03 -31.17 -7.41
CA VAL A 563 -10.53 -31.18 -6.03
C VAL A 563 -9.66 -32.14 -5.22
N ASP A 564 -8.96 -31.60 -4.24
CA ASP A 564 -8.15 -32.35 -3.27
C ASP A 564 -8.76 -32.19 -1.87
N MET A 565 -9.42 -33.26 -1.42
CA MET A 565 -10.14 -33.32 -0.14
C MET A 565 -9.21 -33.36 1.09
N ASP A 566 -7.88 -33.46 0.91
CA ASP A 566 -6.90 -33.38 2.00
C ASP A 566 -6.41 -31.94 2.23
N THR A 567 -6.74 -31.01 1.33
CA THR A 567 -6.31 -29.60 1.42
C THR A 567 -6.72 -28.97 2.74
N THR A 568 -7.98 -29.13 3.17
CA THR A 568 -8.45 -28.60 4.45
C THR A 568 -7.67 -29.19 5.63
N GLY A 569 -7.44 -30.51 5.66
CA GLY A 569 -6.70 -31.15 6.76
C GLY A 569 -5.24 -30.70 6.85
N ARG A 570 -4.58 -30.44 5.71
CA ARG A 570 -3.22 -29.88 5.70
C ARG A 570 -3.19 -28.45 6.23
N LEU A 571 -4.09 -27.60 5.76
CA LEU A 571 -4.11 -26.17 6.09
C LEU A 571 -4.69 -25.86 7.48
N ALA A 572 -5.59 -26.71 8.00
CA ALA A 572 -6.19 -26.55 9.32
C ALA A 572 -5.14 -26.48 10.44
N LYS A 573 -4.01 -27.18 10.29
CA LYS A 573 -2.90 -27.18 11.27
C LYS A 573 -2.26 -25.80 11.47
N MET A 574 -2.44 -24.90 10.52
CA MET A 574 -1.90 -23.54 10.56
C MET A 574 -2.90 -22.53 11.17
N ILE A 575 -4.17 -22.92 11.33
CA ILE A 575 -5.24 -22.02 11.74
C ILE A 575 -5.38 -22.11 13.27
N PRO A 576 -5.23 -20.99 14.00
CA PRO A 576 -5.43 -20.97 15.45
C PRO A 576 -6.86 -21.37 15.83
N LYS A 577 -7.04 -22.00 17.00
CA LYS A 577 -8.35 -22.52 17.46
C LYS A 577 -9.42 -21.44 17.63
N GLU A 578 -9.00 -20.20 17.89
CA GLU A 578 -9.87 -19.02 17.99
C GLU A 578 -10.45 -18.56 16.65
N VAL A 579 -9.84 -18.96 15.53
CA VAL A 579 -10.33 -18.67 14.18
C VAL A 579 -11.27 -19.77 13.75
N LYS A 580 -12.50 -19.42 13.34
CA LYS A 580 -13.44 -20.41 12.82
C LYS A 580 -12.97 -20.91 11.46
N LEU A 581 -12.99 -22.22 11.28
CA LEU A 581 -12.62 -22.89 10.04
C LEU A 581 -13.87 -23.41 9.31
N ALA A 582 -13.97 -23.18 8.01
CA ALA A 582 -14.95 -23.81 7.13
C ALA A 582 -14.26 -24.61 6.03
N ALA A 583 -14.75 -25.82 5.73
CA ALA A 583 -14.31 -26.57 4.56
C ALA A 583 -15.23 -26.28 3.37
N LEU A 584 -14.67 -25.92 2.22
CA LEU A 584 -15.42 -25.52 1.03
C LEU A 584 -15.12 -26.46 -0.14
N SER A 585 -16.14 -26.68 -0.98
CA SER A 585 -16.08 -27.51 -2.19
C SER A 585 -15.84 -29.00 -1.95
N GLY A 586 -16.37 -29.84 -2.86
CA GLY A 586 -16.07 -31.27 -2.94
C GLY A 586 -16.88 -32.20 -2.02
N ILE A 587 -17.66 -31.66 -1.09
CA ILE A 587 -18.48 -32.42 -0.14
C ILE A 587 -19.67 -33.09 -0.82
N LYS A 588 -19.78 -34.42 -0.73
CA LYS A 588 -20.86 -35.21 -1.34
C LYS A 588 -21.62 -36.06 -0.32
N THR A 589 -20.94 -36.50 0.73
CA THR A 589 -21.43 -37.50 1.67
C THR A 589 -21.22 -37.07 3.12
N ARG A 590 -21.86 -37.77 4.05
CA ARG A 590 -21.65 -37.58 5.48
C ARG A 590 -20.19 -37.85 5.90
N ALA A 591 -19.55 -38.86 5.33
CA ALA A 591 -18.15 -39.17 5.61
C ALA A 591 -17.20 -38.01 5.24
N ASP A 592 -17.51 -37.25 4.17
CA ASP A 592 -16.74 -36.04 3.83
C ASP A 592 -16.88 -34.98 4.94
N VAL A 593 -18.07 -34.84 5.51
CA VAL A 593 -18.35 -33.90 6.60
C VAL A 593 -17.60 -34.29 7.87
N GLU A 594 -17.63 -35.57 8.24
CA GLU A 594 -16.91 -36.11 9.40
C GLU A 594 -15.40 -35.93 9.27
N LYS A 595 -14.84 -36.18 8.07
CA LYS A 595 -13.43 -35.93 7.79
C LYS A 595 -13.03 -34.47 8.06
N PHE A 596 -13.88 -33.51 7.73
CA PHE A 596 -13.60 -32.09 8.00
C PHE A 596 -13.82 -31.71 9.46
N TYR A 597 -14.80 -32.33 10.12
CA TYR A 597 -15.01 -32.18 11.56
C TYR A 597 -13.79 -32.63 12.36
N ASP A 598 -13.20 -33.78 12.02
CA ASP A 598 -12.03 -34.35 12.71
C ASP A 598 -10.79 -33.44 12.66
N VAL A 599 -10.68 -32.61 11.62
CA VAL A 599 -9.59 -31.62 11.48
C VAL A 599 -9.96 -30.24 12.02
N GLY A 600 -11.08 -30.13 12.74
CA GLY A 600 -11.50 -28.91 13.44
C GLY A 600 -12.34 -27.93 12.63
N ALA A 601 -12.92 -28.35 11.49
CA ALA A 601 -13.85 -27.50 10.77
C ALA A 601 -15.11 -27.25 11.61
N ALA A 602 -15.48 -25.99 11.76
CA ALA A 602 -16.72 -25.58 12.43
C ALA A 602 -17.91 -25.54 11.47
N ALA A 603 -17.66 -25.47 10.17
CA ALA A 603 -18.67 -25.37 9.13
C ALA A 603 -18.24 -26.07 7.83
N VAL A 604 -19.23 -26.41 6.99
CA VAL A 604 -19.00 -26.95 5.65
C VAL A 604 -19.87 -26.22 4.62
N LEU A 605 -19.29 -25.86 3.47
CA LEU A 605 -20.03 -25.22 2.37
C LEU A 605 -20.33 -26.21 1.26
N VAL A 606 -21.62 -26.51 1.08
CA VAL A 606 -22.10 -27.51 0.13
C VAL A 606 -22.96 -26.83 -0.93
N GLY A 607 -22.57 -27.01 -2.20
CA GLY A 607 -23.28 -26.41 -3.32
C GLY A 607 -23.69 -27.41 -4.39
N GLU A 608 -22.72 -28.07 -5.05
CA GLU A 608 -23.02 -28.89 -6.23
C GLU A 608 -23.92 -30.09 -5.89
N THR A 609 -23.64 -30.75 -4.77
CA THR A 609 -24.44 -31.87 -4.24
C THR A 609 -25.89 -31.45 -3.99
N LEU A 610 -26.11 -30.29 -3.36
CA LEU A 610 -27.46 -29.80 -3.07
C LEU A 610 -28.20 -29.34 -4.33
N MET A 611 -27.51 -28.65 -5.23
CA MET A 611 -28.12 -28.15 -6.49
C MET A 611 -28.49 -29.27 -7.47
N ARG A 612 -27.91 -30.47 -7.33
CA ARG A 612 -28.21 -31.66 -8.14
C ARG A 612 -29.14 -32.66 -7.43
N ALA A 613 -29.43 -32.45 -6.15
CA ALA A 613 -30.25 -33.36 -5.38
C ALA A 613 -31.71 -33.35 -5.88
N LYS A 614 -32.32 -34.54 -6.00
CA LYS A 614 -33.76 -34.66 -6.25
C LYS A 614 -34.58 -34.11 -5.07
N ASP A 615 -34.12 -34.41 -3.87
CA ASP A 615 -34.64 -33.87 -2.61
C ASP A 615 -33.49 -33.20 -1.83
N PRO A 616 -33.33 -31.87 -1.97
CA PRO A 616 -32.30 -31.15 -1.25
C PRO A 616 -32.54 -31.11 0.27
N ALA A 617 -33.79 -31.27 0.74
CA ALA A 617 -34.08 -31.29 2.17
C ALA A 617 -33.56 -32.57 2.81
N ASP A 618 -33.88 -33.72 2.22
CA ASP A 618 -33.37 -35.03 2.64
C ASP A 618 -31.83 -35.08 2.58
N THR A 619 -31.25 -34.53 1.50
CA THR A 619 -29.79 -34.47 1.33
C THR A 619 -29.12 -33.67 2.46
N ILE A 620 -29.71 -32.55 2.90
CA ILE A 620 -29.19 -31.80 4.04
C ILE A 620 -29.25 -32.63 5.32
N VAL A 621 -30.37 -33.30 5.58
CA VAL A 621 -30.52 -34.15 6.77
C VAL A 621 -29.47 -35.26 6.77
N LYS A 622 -29.22 -35.90 5.63
CA LYS A 622 -28.17 -36.92 5.47
C LYS A 622 -26.78 -36.40 5.75
N LEU A 623 -26.43 -35.22 5.23
CA LEU A 623 -25.12 -34.62 5.42
C LEU A 623 -24.86 -34.21 6.88
N VAL A 624 -25.88 -33.70 7.57
CA VAL A 624 -25.70 -33.05 8.87
C VAL A 624 -26.12 -33.94 10.06
N ALA A 625 -27.18 -34.74 9.92
CA ALA A 625 -27.68 -35.64 10.97
C ALA A 625 -27.32 -37.12 10.78
N GLY A 626 -26.76 -37.51 9.62
CA GLY A 626 -26.24 -38.87 9.38
C GLY A 626 -27.30 -39.99 9.35
N LYS A 627 -28.57 -39.66 9.07
CA LYS A 627 -29.65 -40.66 8.94
C LYS A 627 -29.79 -41.11 7.48
N GLU A 628 -29.79 -42.42 7.23
CA GLU A 628 -30.10 -43.02 5.93
C GLU A 628 -31.58 -42.91 5.55
#